data_AF-A0A3R6U7D0-F1
#
_entry.id   AF-A0A3R6U7D0-F1
#
_cell.length_a   1.000
_cell.length_b   1.000
_cell.length_c   1.000
_cell.angle_alpha   90.00
_cell.angle_beta   90.00
_cell.angle_gamma   90.00
#
_symmetry.space_group_name_H-M   'P 1'
#
loop_
_entity.id
_entity.type
_entity.pdbx_description
1 polymer ?
#
loop_
_entity_poly.entity_id
_entity_poly.type
_entity_poly.pdbx_seq_one_letter_code
_entity_poly.pdbx_strand_id
1 'polypeptide(L)'
;MLKIAVFHNYIVKYGILLYIIDTSFRWEMNKLINMYQSDKAKDKKPVYFQQPATIFPHLYTLENSKVKAVFTDAGAAVCGIYINKTGESFQNIALGFLSAGDYPGNPLHAGAVLGPAAGRIQEGRLPIRGTCFSLTRNDGGRHHLHGGEHGLSRLLWNTEACQKTTDGGILVFSVSLPDQTDGYPGSRQFRAVYTLRGKILSLCLTAVSDRDTFFNLSGHTYFNLNWACSKKASDGSPGAGASSLAGRLCPGGLLQRLTIPASRVAFNTKEHIPESIHCVDQTAFDFRQPALVADMLKRHCGDPQLQWAKGYNHAFILDRPSPLPSCGCRELSQAAILESEDGSIRLRLLTDAPCLVVYTGGFIDSSFPLSHACKGTGEDSATCGLQLPDRTFPGCAIALEAQDIPDAPNQNFFPVRFTEKGEIFSRLIEYRLEF
;
A
#
# COMPACT_ATOMS: atom_id res chain seq x y z
N MET A 1 27.40 -19.80 43.55
CA MET A 1 26.80 -20.45 42.37
C MET A 1 25.28 -20.29 42.43
N LEU A 2 24.80 -19.12 42.01
CA LEU A 2 23.38 -18.82 41.91
C LEU A 2 23.22 -18.02 40.60
N LYS A 3 22.30 -18.46 39.72
CA LYS A 3 21.85 -17.87 38.43
C LYS A 3 22.01 -18.78 37.21
N ILE A 4 21.33 -19.94 37.19
CA ILE A 4 20.86 -20.58 35.95
C ILE A 4 19.56 -21.34 36.30
N ALA A 5 18.45 -20.63 36.54
CA ALA A 5 17.15 -21.28 36.80
C ALA A 5 15.92 -20.47 36.33
N VAL A 6 16.09 -19.47 35.46
CA VAL A 6 14.96 -18.64 34.98
C VAL A 6 14.72 -18.77 33.46
N PHE A 7 15.57 -19.47 32.71
CA PHE A 7 15.45 -19.54 31.24
C PHE A 7 14.59 -20.68 30.68
N HIS A 8 14.06 -21.58 31.52
CA HIS A 8 13.33 -22.76 31.04
C HIS A 8 11.81 -22.68 31.09
N ASN A 9 11.22 -21.54 31.48
CA ASN A 9 9.76 -21.37 31.54
C ASN A 9 9.15 -20.41 30.50
N TYR A 10 9.93 -19.94 29.52
CA TYR A 10 9.43 -19.01 28.49
C TYR A 10 9.06 -19.64 27.14
N ILE A 11 9.40 -20.92 26.91
CA ILE A 11 9.18 -21.58 25.60
C ILE A 11 7.86 -22.38 25.55
N VAL A 12 7.25 -22.71 26.69
CA VAL A 12 6.11 -23.66 26.72
C VAL A 12 4.73 -22.97 26.64
N LYS A 13 4.63 -21.63 26.65
CA LYS A 13 3.33 -20.93 26.64
C LYS A 13 2.86 -20.37 25.28
N TYR A 14 3.66 -20.49 24.21
CA TYR A 14 3.34 -19.97 22.87
C TYR A 14 3.34 -21.04 21.75
N GLY A 15 3.27 -22.32 22.11
CA GLY A 15 3.36 -23.45 21.19
C GLY A 15 2.08 -23.83 20.43
N ILE A 16 0.98 -23.07 20.55
CA ILE A 16 -0.30 -23.40 19.91
C ILE A 16 -0.91 -22.15 19.28
N LEU A 17 -0.37 -21.69 18.15
CA LEU A 17 -1.11 -20.83 17.21
C LEU A 17 -0.43 -20.77 15.83
N LEU A 18 -0.09 -21.94 15.28
CA LEU A 18 0.67 -22.06 14.02
C LEU A 18 0.13 -23.19 13.16
N TYR A 19 -1.19 -23.23 13.01
CA TYR A 19 -1.85 -24.16 12.10
C TYR A 19 -2.57 -23.38 11.01
N ILE A 20 -2.25 -23.74 9.76
CA ILE A 20 -2.78 -23.26 8.46
C ILE A 20 -2.05 -22.03 7.88
N ILE A 21 -0.74 -22.13 7.68
CA ILE A 21 -0.01 -21.52 6.55
C ILE A 21 1.11 -22.49 6.13
N ASP A 22 1.21 -22.73 4.82
CA ASP A 22 2.18 -23.59 4.12
C ASP A 22 3.58 -23.60 4.77
N THR A 23 4.05 -24.80 5.11
CA THR A 23 5.31 -25.07 5.83
C THR A 23 6.54 -24.55 5.09
N SER A 24 6.44 -24.32 3.79
CA SER A 24 7.52 -23.76 2.96
C SER A 24 7.72 -22.25 3.14
N PHE A 25 6.65 -21.47 3.32
CA PHE A 25 6.75 -20.02 3.60
C PHE A 25 7.34 -19.75 4.99
N ARG A 26 6.98 -20.62 5.94
CA ARG A 26 7.46 -20.57 7.32
C ARG A 26 8.97 -20.80 7.43
N TRP A 27 9.49 -21.68 6.58
CA TRP A 27 10.92 -22.00 6.51
C TRP A 27 11.72 -20.84 5.93
N GLU A 28 11.27 -20.22 4.83
CA GLU A 28 11.86 -19.02 4.22
C GLU A 28 11.89 -17.83 5.19
N MET A 29 10.78 -17.56 5.89
CA MET A 29 10.70 -16.48 6.87
C MET A 29 11.61 -16.72 8.08
N ASN A 30 11.67 -17.95 8.59
CA ASN A 30 12.61 -18.29 9.68
C ASN A 30 14.08 -18.16 9.22
N LYS A 31 14.37 -18.46 7.95
CA LYS A 31 15.71 -18.28 7.38
C LYS A 31 16.08 -16.80 7.30
N LEU A 32 15.15 -15.93 6.88
CA LEU A 32 15.32 -14.47 6.84
C LEU A 32 15.47 -13.85 8.23
N ILE A 33 14.70 -14.31 9.22
CA ILE A 33 14.81 -13.89 10.63
C ILE A 33 16.16 -14.34 11.22
N ASN A 34 16.60 -15.56 10.95
CA ASN A 34 17.90 -16.07 11.43
C ASN A 34 19.08 -15.36 10.75
N MET A 35 18.95 -15.00 9.47
CA MET A 35 19.96 -14.19 8.77
C MET A 35 20.10 -12.80 9.41
N TYR A 36 18.98 -12.16 9.77
CA TYR A 36 18.96 -10.88 10.49
C TYR A 36 19.61 -10.97 11.89
N GLN A 37 19.39 -12.05 12.63
CA GLN A 37 20.05 -12.26 13.93
C GLN A 37 21.57 -12.50 13.79
N SER A 38 22.02 -13.11 12.69
CA SER A 38 23.44 -13.34 12.43
C SER A 38 24.23 -12.07 12.04
N ASP A 39 23.56 -11.07 11.44
CA ASP A 39 24.19 -9.78 11.13
C ASP A 39 24.30 -8.85 12.35
N LYS A 40 23.43 -8.98 13.36
CA LYS A 40 23.60 -8.31 14.67
C LYS A 40 24.85 -8.76 15.42
N ALA A 41 25.39 -9.96 15.14
CA ALA A 41 26.59 -10.47 15.79
C ALA A 41 27.90 -9.87 15.23
N LYS A 42 27.81 -9.00 14.22
CA LYS A 42 28.95 -8.27 13.68
C LYS A 42 28.78 -6.79 14.01
N ASP A 43 29.65 -6.24 14.86
CA ASP A 43 29.76 -4.81 15.20
C ASP A 43 30.10 -3.94 13.96
N LYS A 44 29.23 -3.91 12.96
CA LYS A 44 29.34 -2.98 11.83
C LYS A 44 28.50 -1.76 12.15
N LYS A 45 29.19 -0.64 12.42
CA LYS A 45 28.58 0.70 12.45
C LYS A 45 27.77 0.90 11.16
N PRO A 46 26.52 1.38 11.22
CA PRO A 46 25.76 1.71 10.02
C PRO A 46 26.53 2.80 9.25
N VAL A 47 26.80 2.54 7.97
CA VAL A 47 27.41 3.51 7.07
C VAL A 47 26.31 4.44 6.61
N TYR A 48 26.32 5.67 7.11
CA TYR A 48 25.42 6.75 6.66
C TYR A 48 25.98 7.31 5.35
N PHE A 49 25.31 7.03 4.23
CA PHE A 49 25.63 7.68 2.96
C PHE A 49 24.83 8.98 2.82
N GLN A 50 25.53 10.11 2.73
CA GLN A 50 25.01 11.29 2.03
C GLN A 50 24.88 10.91 0.55
N GLN A 51 23.70 11.15 -0.05
CA GLN A 51 23.45 10.80 -1.44
C GLN A 51 24.30 11.65 -2.40
N PRO A 52 25.12 11.05 -3.28
CA PRO A 52 25.70 11.77 -4.41
C PRO A 52 24.63 12.09 -5.46
N ALA A 53 24.81 13.19 -6.19
CA ALA A 53 23.83 13.85 -7.06
C ALA A 53 23.40 13.08 -8.34
N THR A 54 23.81 11.82 -8.52
CA THR A 54 23.47 11.02 -9.71
C THR A 54 23.41 9.54 -9.35
N ILE A 55 22.26 9.07 -8.87
CA ILE A 55 21.91 7.65 -8.88
C ILE A 55 20.59 7.52 -9.62
N PHE A 56 20.61 6.83 -10.76
CA PHE A 56 19.39 6.49 -11.47
C PHE A 56 18.73 5.32 -10.74
N PRO A 57 17.41 5.40 -10.46
CA PRO A 57 16.69 4.31 -9.84
C PRO A 57 16.63 3.09 -10.78
N HIS A 58 16.72 1.90 -10.21
CA HIS A 58 16.66 0.63 -10.93
C HIS A 58 15.22 0.12 -11.04
N LEU A 59 14.94 -0.65 -12.10
CA LEU A 59 13.70 -1.40 -12.24
C LEU A 59 13.93 -2.88 -11.97
N TYR A 60 12.94 -3.49 -11.33
CA TYR A 60 12.91 -4.91 -11.00
C TYR A 60 11.59 -5.52 -11.48
N THR A 61 11.63 -6.76 -11.96
CA THR A 61 10.43 -7.45 -12.43
C THR A 61 10.33 -8.82 -11.76
N LEU A 62 9.19 -9.09 -11.12
CA LEU A 62 8.77 -10.43 -10.73
C LEU A 62 7.65 -10.87 -11.68
N GLU A 63 7.75 -12.05 -12.25
CA GLU A 63 6.76 -12.50 -13.24
C GLU A 63 6.59 -14.02 -13.27
N ASN A 64 5.42 -14.44 -13.74
CA ASN A 64 5.10 -15.79 -14.16
C ASN A 64 4.16 -15.72 -15.39
N SER A 65 3.57 -16.84 -15.81
CA SER A 65 2.68 -16.86 -16.99
C SER A 65 1.40 -16.03 -16.85
N LYS A 66 1.01 -15.64 -15.63
CA LYS A 66 -0.27 -15.00 -15.32
C LYS A 66 -0.12 -13.54 -14.88
N VAL A 67 0.93 -13.22 -14.13
CA VAL A 67 1.13 -11.91 -13.51
C VAL A 67 2.57 -11.47 -13.71
N LYS A 68 2.75 -10.20 -14.07
CA LYS A 68 4.03 -9.49 -14.12
C LYS A 68 3.92 -8.25 -13.24
N ALA A 69 4.78 -8.10 -12.24
CA ALA A 69 4.85 -6.94 -11.38
C ALA A 69 6.21 -6.26 -11.53
N VAL A 70 6.19 -4.95 -11.77
CA VAL A 70 7.39 -4.12 -11.97
C VAL A 70 7.53 -3.21 -10.77
N PHE A 71 8.76 -3.05 -10.29
CA PHE A 71 9.11 -2.28 -9.10
C PHE A 71 10.31 -1.38 -9.36
N THR A 72 10.52 -0.41 -8.49
CA THR A 72 11.76 0.37 -8.44
C THR A 72 12.30 0.51 -7.03
N ASP A 73 13.61 0.70 -6.89
CA ASP A 73 14.26 1.01 -5.62
C ASP A 73 13.93 2.45 -5.13
N ALA A 74 13.44 3.34 -5.99
CA ALA A 74 12.89 4.63 -5.57
C ALA A 74 11.56 4.44 -4.82
N GLY A 75 11.56 4.72 -3.52
CA GLY A 75 10.40 4.54 -2.64
C GLY A 75 9.98 3.07 -2.46
N ALA A 76 10.82 2.11 -2.88
CA ALA A 76 10.47 0.69 -3.00
C ALA A 76 9.13 0.51 -3.75
N ALA A 77 8.91 1.30 -4.81
CA ALA A 77 7.58 1.50 -5.38
C ALA A 77 7.17 0.41 -6.37
N VAL A 78 5.86 0.12 -6.42
CA VAL A 78 5.23 -0.64 -7.49
C VAL A 78 5.06 0.26 -8.71
N CYS A 79 5.70 -0.09 -9.82
CA CYS A 79 5.62 0.66 -11.08
C CYS A 79 4.53 0.18 -12.02
N GLY A 80 4.02 -1.03 -11.81
CA GLY A 80 2.96 -1.60 -12.63
C GLY A 80 2.65 -3.03 -12.20
N ILE A 81 1.39 -3.42 -12.39
CA ILE A 81 0.91 -4.78 -12.15
C ILE A 81 0.17 -5.18 -13.40
N TYR A 82 0.68 -6.17 -14.11
CA TYR A 82 0.15 -6.61 -15.38
C TYR A 82 -0.45 -8.01 -15.24
N ILE A 83 -1.62 -8.21 -15.80
CA ILE A 83 -2.31 -9.51 -15.81
C ILE A 83 -2.39 -10.06 -17.24
N ASN A 84 -2.19 -11.37 -17.39
CA ASN A 84 -2.40 -12.08 -18.64
C ASN A 84 -3.68 -12.91 -18.55
N LYS A 85 -4.82 -12.28 -18.87
CA LYS A 85 -6.15 -12.89 -18.73
C LYS A 85 -6.44 -13.96 -19.78
N THR A 86 -6.04 -13.73 -21.02
CA THR A 86 -6.35 -14.62 -22.16
C THR A 86 -5.21 -15.58 -22.50
N GLY A 87 -4.03 -15.41 -21.90
CA GLY A 87 -2.81 -16.09 -22.30
C GLY A 87 -2.02 -15.36 -23.40
N GLU A 88 -2.65 -14.37 -24.06
CA GLU A 88 -2.08 -13.71 -25.25
C GLU A 88 -1.20 -12.50 -24.92
N SER A 89 -1.55 -11.70 -23.91
CA SER A 89 -0.83 -10.46 -23.61
C SER A 89 -1.05 -9.97 -22.18
N PHE A 90 -0.07 -9.23 -21.67
CA PHE A 90 -0.09 -8.59 -20.36
C PHE A 90 -0.74 -7.21 -20.42
N GLN A 91 -1.71 -6.95 -19.54
CA GLN A 91 -2.40 -5.66 -19.44
C GLN A 91 -2.21 -5.06 -18.05
N ASN A 92 -1.79 -3.80 -17.98
CA ASN A 92 -1.56 -3.10 -16.70
C ASN A 92 -2.87 -2.77 -16.00
N ILE A 93 -2.89 -2.91 -14.67
CA ILE A 93 -4.01 -2.55 -13.79
C ILE A 93 -3.61 -1.61 -12.64
N ALA A 94 -2.36 -1.14 -12.61
CA ALA A 94 -1.85 -0.23 -11.60
C ALA A 94 -1.28 1.05 -12.22
N LEU A 95 -1.49 2.18 -11.57
CA LEU A 95 -0.93 3.46 -11.99
C LEU A 95 0.59 3.40 -11.85
N GLY A 96 1.30 3.84 -12.88
CA GLY A 96 2.74 4.02 -12.84
C GLY A 96 3.21 5.09 -13.81
N PHE A 97 4.38 5.66 -13.55
CA PHE A 97 5.03 6.64 -14.42
C PHE A 97 5.78 5.98 -15.57
N LEU A 98 6.03 6.76 -16.62
CA LEU A 98 6.68 6.33 -17.86
C LEU A 98 8.12 5.84 -17.63
N SER A 99 8.89 6.55 -16.80
CA SER A 99 10.30 6.25 -16.52
C SER A 99 10.51 5.97 -15.03
N ALA A 100 11.48 5.10 -14.73
CA ALA A 100 11.97 4.93 -13.36
C ALA A 100 12.46 6.27 -12.77
N GLY A 101 13.03 7.15 -13.61
CA GLY A 101 13.50 8.48 -13.21
C GLY A 101 12.40 9.43 -12.74
N ASP A 102 11.12 9.10 -12.95
CA ASP A 102 9.98 9.90 -12.49
C ASP A 102 9.55 9.53 -11.06
N TYR A 103 10.07 8.43 -10.49
CA TYR A 103 9.72 7.95 -9.14
C TYR A 103 10.40 8.69 -7.98
N PRO A 104 11.69 9.09 -8.07
CA PRO A 104 12.33 9.87 -7.03
C PRO A 104 11.55 11.15 -6.71
N GLY A 105 11.09 11.27 -5.46
CA GLY A 105 10.31 12.42 -5.02
C GLY A 105 8.94 12.54 -5.68
N ASN A 106 8.39 11.47 -6.27
CA ASN A 106 7.12 11.55 -6.98
C ASN A 106 6.00 12.09 -6.06
N PRO A 107 5.26 13.13 -6.48
CA PRO A 107 4.35 13.85 -5.61
C PRO A 107 3.03 13.12 -5.37
N LEU A 108 2.73 12.07 -6.13
CA LEU A 108 1.55 11.23 -5.95
C LEU A 108 1.76 10.11 -4.94
N HIS A 109 3.00 9.89 -4.49
CA HIS A 109 3.45 8.69 -3.79
C HIS A 109 3.10 7.38 -4.53
N ALA A 110 2.90 7.43 -5.85
CA ALA A 110 2.37 6.35 -6.65
C ALA A 110 3.19 5.07 -6.49
N GLY A 111 2.54 4.02 -5.97
CA GLY A 111 3.14 2.70 -5.75
C GLY A 111 4.14 2.64 -4.61
N ALA A 112 4.52 3.76 -4.01
CA ALA A 112 5.60 3.84 -3.02
C ALA A 112 5.19 3.29 -1.66
N VAL A 113 6.18 2.87 -0.87
CA VAL A 113 6.01 2.55 0.54
C VAL A 113 5.90 3.84 1.36
N LEU A 114 4.91 3.90 2.26
CA LEU A 114 4.65 5.02 3.15
C LEU A 114 5.17 4.72 4.55
N GLY A 115 5.78 5.71 5.19
CA GLY A 115 6.27 5.63 6.55
C GLY A 115 7.32 6.70 6.85
N PRO A 116 7.74 6.89 8.11
CA PRO A 116 7.43 6.04 9.27
C PRO A 116 5.99 6.11 9.77
N ALA A 117 5.25 7.18 9.45
CA ALA A 117 3.81 7.27 9.67
C ALA A 117 3.08 7.56 8.35
N ALA A 118 2.31 6.59 7.88
CA ALA A 118 1.39 6.74 6.76
C ALA A 118 0.13 7.52 7.20
N GLY A 119 -0.47 8.26 6.26
CA GLY A 119 -1.47 9.27 6.56
C GLY A 119 -0.90 10.54 7.20
N ARG A 120 -1.76 11.31 7.88
CA ARG A 120 -1.42 12.56 8.56
C ARG A 120 -1.15 12.35 10.05
N ILE A 121 -0.33 13.23 10.63
CA ILE A 121 -0.24 13.48 12.07
C ILE A 121 -0.50 14.98 12.28
N GLN A 122 -1.53 15.29 13.07
CA GLN A 122 -2.02 16.63 13.34
C GLN A 122 -0.90 17.49 13.93
N GLU A 123 -0.73 18.68 13.35
CA GLU A 123 0.28 19.68 13.77
C GLU A 123 1.73 19.16 13.80
N GLY A 124 2.00 17.99 13.20
CA GLY A 124 3.28 17.29 13.38
C GLY A 124 3.58 17.00 14.84
N ARG A 125 2.58 16.74 15.68
CA ARG A 125 2.77 16.44 17.10
C ARG A 125 2.63 14.95 17.31
N LEU A 126 3.71 14.29 17.74
CA LEU A 126 3.73 12.86 17.99
C LEU A 126 3.94 12.60 19.48
N PRO A 127 2.86 12.35 20.26
CA PRO A 127 2.99 11.93 21.65
C PRO A 127 3.46 10.47 21.71
N ILE A 128 4.52 10.20 22.46
CA ILE A 128 5.02 8.86 22.78
C ILE A 128 5.32 8.81 24.27
N ARG A 129 4.58 7.98 25.01
CA ARG A 129 4.82 7.71 26.45
C ARG A 129 4.99 8.99 27.29
N GLY A 130 4.15 10.00 27.05
CA GLY A 130 4.16 11.27 27.78
C GLY A 130 5.12 12.34 27.25
N THR A 131 5.98 12.02 26.28
CA THR A 131 6.83 13.00 25.57
C THR A 131 6.21 13.33 24.22
N CYS A 132 6.07 14.62 23.89
CA CYS A 132 5.60 15.06 22.57
C CYS A 132 6.79 15.41 21.68
N PHE A 133 6.94 14.70 20.56
CA PHE A 133 7.95 14.98 19.54
C PHE A 133 7.36 15.90 18.46
N SER A 134 8.15 16.86 17.99
CA SER A 134 7.79 17.77 16.90
C SER A 134 8.32 17.23 15.58
N LEU A 135 7.41 16.79 14.72
CA LEU A 135 7.69 16.28 13.39
C LEU A 135 7.69 17.40 12.35
N THR A 136 8.31 17.14 11.20
CA THR A 136 8.26 18.05 10.04
C THR A 136 6.82 18.26 9.57
N ARG A 137 6.47 19.49 9.16
CA ARG A 137 5.11 19.84 8.71
C ARG A 137 5.06 20.00 7.20
N ASN A 138 5.29 18.90 6.50
CA ASN A 138 5.42 18.85 5.04
C ASN A 138 4.07 18.97 4.29
N ASP A 139 2.93 18.95 4.97
CA ASP A 139 1.61 19.19 4.36
C ASP A 139 1.13 20.60 4.65
N GLY A 140 1.32 21.49 3.67
CA GLY A 140 0.92 22.90 3.73
C GLY A 140 1.51 23.68 4.91
N GLY A 141 2.63 23.23 5.47
CA GLY A 141 3.25 23.85 6.66
C GLY A 141 2.51 23.57 7.98
N ARG A 142 1.43 22.77 7.96
CA ARG A 142 0.54 22.57 9.11
C ARG A 142 0.60 21.18 9.68
N HIS A 143 0.59 20.15 8.85
CA HIS A 143 0.53 18.76 9.31
C HIS A 143 1.73 17.97 8.81
N HIS A 144 2.01 16.88 9.51
CA HIS A 144 2.98 15.89 9.05
C HIS A 144 2.27 14.85 8.20
N LEU A 145 2.79 14.52 7.02
CA LEU A 145 2.15 13.62 6.06
C LEU A 145 3.16 12.60 5.54
N HIS A 146 2.75 11.33 5.54
CA HIS A 146 3.48 10.20 4.92
C HIS A 146 4.95 10.09 5.35
N GLY A 147 5.25 10.42 6.61
CA GLY A 147 6.57 10.29 7.20
C GLY A 147 7.49 11.50 7.06
N GLY A 148 7.04 12.57 6.41
CA GLY A 148 7.75 13.85 6.37
C GLY A 148 8.50 14.11 5.08
N GLU A 149 9.48 15.01 5.14
CA GLU A 149 10.26 15.43 3.98
C GLU A 149 11.19 14.33 3.47
N HIS A 150 11.66 13.47 4.37
CA HIS A 150 12.51 12.31 4.10
C HIS A 150 11.77 10.99 4.37
N GLY A 151 10.43 11.02 4.26
CA GLY A 151 9.58 9.84 4.37
C GLY A 151 9.96 8.76 3.35
N LEU A 152 9.59 7.51 3.66
CA LEU A 152 10.03 6.31 2.93
C LEU A 152 9.79 6.34 1.42
N SER A 153 8.74 7.03 0.97
CA SER A 153 8.37 7.16 -0.43
C SER A 153 9.32 8.04 -1.24
N ARG A 154 10.15 8.85 -0.58
CA ARG A 154 11.07 9.81 -1.21
C ARG A 154 12.52 9.32 -1.24
N LEU A 155 12.80 8.19 -0.59
CA LEU A 155 14.15 7.65 -0.46
C LEU A 155 14.47 6.72 -1.62
N LEU A 156 15.75 6.64 -1.97
CA LEU A 156 16.27 5.52 -2.75
C LEU A 156 16.62 4.39 -1.78
N TRP A 157 16.02 3.22 -1.97
CA TRP A 157 16.24 2.05 -1.13
C TRP A 157 17.41 1.22 -1.63
N ASN A 158 18.04 0.46 -0.74
CA ASN A 158 19.00 -0.57 -1.13
C ASN A 158 18.25 -1.83 -1.55
N THR A 159 18.68 -2.47 -2.64
CA THR A 159 18.19 -3.79 -3.03
C THR A 159 19.03 -4.87 -2.36
N GLU A 160 18.45 -5.61 -1.42
CA GLU A 160 19.14 -6.69 -0.70
C GLU A 160 19.08 -8.01 -1.47
N ALA A 161 17.96 -8.28 -2.15
CA ALA A 161 17.76 -9.53 -2.89
C ALA A 161 16.72 -9.36 -4.00
N CYS A 162 16.94 -10.02 -5.13
CA CYS A 162 15.95 -10.20 -6.19
C CYS A 162 16.09 -11.63 -6.73
N GLN A 163 15.19 -12.52 -6.32
CA GLN A 163 15.19 -13.94 -6.69
C GLN A 163 13.96 -14.25 -7.51
N LYS A 164 14.15 -14.69 -8.76
CA LYS A 164 13.06 -15.08 -9.65
C LYS A 164 12.85 -16.58 -9.63
N THR A 165 11.61 -17.00 -9.80
CA THR A 165 11.21 -18.40 -9.97
C THR A 165 10.26 -18.52 -11.16
N THR A 166 9.94 -19.74 -11.58
CA THR A 166 8.95 -19.95 -12.66
C THR A 166 7.53 -19.50 -12.29
N ASP A 167 7.21 -19.41 -10.99
CA ASP A 167 5.89 -19.00 -10.49
C ASP A 167 5.90 -17.57 -9.88
N GLY A 168 6.97 -16.79 -10.09
CA GLY A 168 7.09 -15.41 -9.62
C GLY A 168 8.45 -15.12 -9.00
N GLY A 169 8.51 -14.84 -7.70
CA GLY A 169 9.77 -14.59 -7.01
C GLY A 169 9.65 -13.72 -5.77
N ILE A 170 10.80 -13.29 -5.24
CA ILE A 170 10.94 -12.45 -4.05
C ILE A 170 11.89 -11.28 -4.37
N LEU A 171 11.51 -10.07 -3.95
CA LEU A 171 12.31 -8.85 -4.04
C LEU A 171 12.34 -8.18 -2.66
N VAL A 172 13.54 -7.82 -2.19
CA VAL A 172 13.76 -7.24 -0.87
C VAL A 172 14.48 -5.91 -1.00
N PHE A 173 13.84 -4.86 -0.49
CA PHE A 173 14.41 -3.54 -0.34
C PHE A 173 14.64 -3.22 1.14
N SER A 174 15.69 -2.47 1.46
CA SER A 174 15.88 -1.90 2.79
C SER A 174 16.39 -0.46 2.79
N VAL A 175 16.07 0.27 3.84
CA VAL A 175 16.57 1.64 4.06
C VAL A 175 16.70 1.89 5.56
N SER A 176 17.55 2.83 5.94
CA SER A 176 17.72 3.26 7.32
C SER A 176 17.63 4.77 7.43
N LEU A 177 16.99 5.25 8.48
CA LEU A 177 16.90 6.67 8.84
C LEU A 177 17.56 6.89 10.20
N PRO A 178 18.45 7.89 10.35
CA PRO A 178 19.03 8.21 11.65
C PRO A 178 17.98 8.73 12.64
N ASP A 179 18.38 8.78 13.92
CA ASP A 179 17.63 9.48 14.97
C ASP A 179 17.32 10.92 14.54
N GLN A 180 16.15 11.42 14.93
CA GLN A 180 15.67 12.78 14.65
C GLN A 180 15.38 13.11 13.19
N THR A 181 15.59 12.21 12.21
CA THR A 181 15.10 12.46 10.84
C THR A 181 13.58 12.63 10.86
N ASP A 182 13.12 13.78 10.36
CA ASP A 182 11.74 14.26 10.41
C ASP A 182 11.15 14.40 11.82
N GLY A 183 11.99 14.50 12.86
CA GLY A 183 11.59 14.73 14.26
C GLY A 183 11.25 13.47 15.06
N TYR A 184 11.32 12.29 14.44
CA TYR A 184 11.04 11.02 15.13
C TYR A 184 12.20 10.59 16.04
N PRO A 185 11.91 9.98 17.21
CA PRO A 185 12.94 9.38 18.06
C PRO A 185 13.45 8.05 17.51
N GLY A 186 14.76 7.86 17.65
CA GLY A 186 15.48 6.63 17.38
C GLY A 186 15.94 6.50 15.94
N SER A 187 17.10 5.84 15.77
CA SER A 187 17.50 5.31 14.47
C SER A 187 16.52 4.21 14.09
N ARG A 188 16.09 4.18 12.82
CA ARG A 188 15.04 3.30 12.33
C ARG A 188 15.52 2.57 11.09
N GLN A 189 15.29 1.26 11.05
CA GLN A 189 15.57 0.42 9.88
C GLN A 189 14.25 -0.10 9.33
N PHE A 190 14.11 -0.10 8.02
CA PHE A 190 12.90 -0.52 7.32
C PHE A 190 13.24 -1.55 6.26
N ARG A 191 12.32 -2.49 6.03
CA ARG A 191 12.41 -3.46 4.94
C ARG A 191 11.06 -3.63 4.26
N ALA A 192 11.07 -3.68 2.94
CA ALA A 192 9.93 -4.01 2.11
C ALA A 192 10.24 -5.30 1.35
N VAL A 193 9.44 -6.34 1.59
CA VAL A 193 9.55 -7.64 0.93
C VAL A 193 8.35 -7.83 0.03
N TYR A 194 8.59 -7.82 -1.28
CA TYR A 194 7.60 -8.17 -2.28
C TYR A 194 7.74 -9.64 -2.66
N THR A 195 6.61 -10.35 -2.69
CA THR A 195 6.56 -11.75 -3.14
C THR A 195 5.48 -11.89 -4.19
N LEU A 196 5.82 -12.48 -5.32
CA LEU A 196 4.85 -12.93 -6.33
C LEU A 196 4.81 -14.46 -6.34
N ARG A 197 3.61 -15.03 -6.18
CA ARG A 197 3.36 -16.48 -6.32
C ARG A 197 1.99 -16.69 -6.97
N GLY A 198 1.95 -17.35 -8.12
CA GLY A 198 0.73 -17.51 -8.90
C GLY A 198 0.04 -16.17 -9.20
N LYS A 199 -1.17 -15.96 -8.66
CA LYS A 199 -1.94 -14.71 -8.82
C LYS A 199 -1.92 -13.82 -7.57
N ILE A 200 -0.99 -14.05 -6.65
CA ILE A 200 -0.90 -13.34 -5.37
C ILE A 200 0.38 -12.50 -5.35
N LEU A 201 0.22 -11.19 -5.21
CA LEU A 201 1.29 -10.25 -4.92
C LEU A 201 1.19 -9.83 -3.45
N SER A 202 2.22 -10.12 -2.66
CA SER A 202 2.27 -9.77 -1.23
C SER A 202 3.34 -8.72 -0.97
N LEU A 203 3.07 -7.80 -0.05
CA LEU A 203 4.00 -6.83 0.51
C LEU A 203 4.07 -7.02 2.03
N CYS A 204 5.24 -7.41 2.51
CA CYS A 204 5.55 -7.45 3.94
C CYS A 204 6.47 -6.27 4.28
N LEU A 205 6.03 -5.40 5.19
CA LEU A 205 6.77 -4.25 5.67
C LEU A 205 7.22 -4.52 7.10
N THR A 206 8.50 -4.39 7.37
CA THR A 206 9.03 -4.48 8.74
C THR A 206 9.84 -3.25 9.11
N ALA A 207 9.82 -2.92 10.40
CA ALA A 207 10.65 -1.87 10.95
C ALA A 207 11.12 -2.19 12.36
N VAL A 208 12.24 -1.61 12.74
CA VAL A 208 12.79 -1.68 14.10
C VAL A 208 13.47 -0.37 14.43
N SER A 209 13.41 0.02 15.71
CA SER A 209 14.11 1.21 16.20
C SER A 209 14.96 0.91 17.44
N ASP A 210 16.00 1.71 17.64
CA ASP A 210 16.84 1.70 18.84
C ASP A 210 16.25 2.50 20.02
N ARG A 211 15.05 3.09 19.83
CA ARG A 211 14.23 3.75 20.85
C ARG A 211 12.75 3.40 20.68
N ASP A 212 11.96 3.69 21.70
CA ASP A 212 10.50 3.66 21.56
C ASP A 212 10.07 4.67 20.50
N THR A 213 9.20 4.25 19.58
CA THR A 213 8.77 5.10 18.46
C THR A 213 7.37 4.73 17.98
N PHE A 214 6.90 5.41 16.94
CA PHE A 214 5.64 5.09 16.27
C PHE A 214 5.92 4.65 14.83
N PHE A 215 5.37 3.50 14.46
CA PHE A 215 5.37 3.03 13.08
C PHE A 215 3.93 2.82 12.61
N ASN A 216 3.61 3.43 11.48
CA ASN A 216 2.44 3.12 10.68
C ASN A 216 2.89 3.02 9.22
N LEU A 217 3.05 1.80 8.71
CA LEU A 217 3.53 1.56 7.35
C LEU A 217 2.41 1.07 6.43
N SER A 218 2.48 1.48 5.16
CA SER A 218 1.56 1.03 4.11
C SER A 218 2.21 1.10 2.72
N GLY A 219 1.52 0.62 1.70
CA GLY A 219 1.85 0.86 0.29
C GLY A 219 0.80 1.75 -0.36
N HIS A 220 1.20 2.58 -1.31
CA HIS A 220 0.34 3.58 -1.96
C HIS A 220 0.08 3.26 -3.45
N THR A 221 -0.13 1.98 -3.75
CA THR A 221 -0.48 1.53 -5.11
C THR A 221 -1.88 1.99 -5.49
N TYR A 222 -2.00 2.66 -6.64
CA TYR A 222 -3.30 3.03 -7.22
C TYR A 222 -3.71 2.00 -8.28
N PHE A 223 -4.96 1.55 -8.22
CA PHE A 223 -5.50 0.52 -9.10
C PHE A 223 -6.57 1.07 -10.06
N ASN A 224 -6.51 0.62 -11.31
CA ASN A 224 -7.60 0.73 -12.26
C ASN A 224 -7.67 -0.57 -13.09
N LEU A 225 -8.55 -1.48 -12.67
CA LEU A 225 -8.79 -2.77 -13.30
C LEU A 225 -9.43 -2.63 -14.69
N ASN A 226 -10.05 -1.49 -14.99
CA ASN A 226 -10.69 -1.24 -16.28
C ASN A 226 -9.68 -1.12 -17.43
N TRP A 227 -8.41 -0.85 -17.14
CA TRP A 227 -7.34 -0.81 -18.13
C TRP A 227 -7.00 -2.19 -18.73
N ALA A 228 -7.39 -3.28 -18.05
CA ALA A 228 -7.25 -4.66 -18.54
C ALA A 228 -8.58 -5.31 -18.95
N CYS A 229 -9.66 -4.53 -19.05
CA CYS A 229 -10.96 -5.06 -19.47
C CYS A 229 -10.97 -5.36 -20.97
N SER A 230 -11.74 -6.38 -21.35
CA SER A 230 -11.66 -7.02 -22.66
C SER A 230 -12.89 -6.76 -23.52
N LYS A 231 -13.51 -5.57 -23.46
CA LYS A 231 -14.53 -5.23 -24.47
C LYS A 231 -13.87 -5.10 -25.84
N LYS A 232 -13.67 -6.24 -26.50
CA LYS A 232 -13.83 -6.36 -27.95
C LYS A 232 -15.22 -5.81 -28.25
N ALA A 233 -15.34 -4.93 -29.24
CA ALA A 233 -16.63 -4.66 -29.85
C ALA A 233 -17.21 -6.00 -30.29
N SER A 234 -18.17 -6.54 -29.55
CA SER A 234 -18.86 -7.77 -29.93
C SER A 234 -19.71 -7.46 -31.16
N ASP A 235 -19.30 -8.04 -32.27
CA ASP A 235 -20.18 -8.65 -33.26
C ASP A 235 -21.69 -8.73 -32.89
N GLY A 236 -22.49 -7.91 -33.58
CA GLY A 236 -23.70 -8.45 -34.21
C GLY A 236 -25.02 -8.51 -33.44
N SER A 237 -25.24 -7.76 -32.35
CA SER A 237 -26.61 -7.59 -31.80
C SER A 237 -27.13 -6.17 -32.04
N PRO A 238 -28.04 -5.94 -33.02
CA PRO A 238 -28.58 -4.63 -33.33
C PRO A 238 -29.72 -4.31 -32.34
N GLY A 239 -29.40 -3.69 -31.21
CA GLY A 239 -30.42 -3.42 -30.21
C GLY A 239 -29.97 -2.65 -28.98
N ALA A 240 -29.24 -1.53 -29.17
CA ALA A 240 -29.15 -0.35 -28.31
C ALA A 240 -27.83 0.40 -28.60
N GLY A 241 -27.91 1.42 -29.45
CA GLY A 241 -26.92 2.52 -29.51
C GLY A 241 -25.43 2.13 -29.51
N ALA A 242 -25.01 1.31 -30.48
CA ALA A 242 -23.59 1.06 -30.75
C ALA A 242 -22.96 2.28 -31.45
N SER A 243 -22.34 3.16 -30.67
CA SER A 243 -21.24 3.99 -31.17
C SER A 243 -19.94 3.20 -30.98
N SER A 244 -19.17 3.03 -32.04
CA SER A 244 -17.84 2.41 -32.10
C SER A 244 -16.99 2.60 -30.82
N LEU A 245 -16.39 1.51 -30.32
CA LEU A 245 -15.39 1.57 -29.24
C LEU A 245 -14.03 2.16 -29.70
N ALA A 246 -13.81 2.30 -31.01
CA ALA A 246 -12.74 3.14 -31.54
C ALA A 246 -13.01 4.59 -31.12
N GLY A 247 -12.18 5.13 -30.22
CA GLY A 247 -12.27 6.51 -29.74
C GLY A 247 -12.99 6.73 -28.39
N ARG A 248 -13.34 5.67 -27.64
CA ARG A 248 -13.77 5.83 -26.24
C ARG A 248 -12.53 5.90 -25.32
N LEU A 249 -12.42 7.00 -24.58
CA LEU A 249 -11.48 7.15 -23.46
C LEU A 249 -11.69 6.00 -22.46
N CYS A 250 -10.60 5.37 -22.01
CA CYS A 250 -10.66 4.34 -20.98
C CYS A 250 -11.43 4.82 -19.73
N PRO A 251 -12.25 3.97 -19.11
CA PRO A 251 -12.96 4.31 -17.88
C PRO A 251 -11.99 4.76 -16.79
N GLY A 252 -12.32 5.87 -16.11
CA GLY A 252 -11.62 6.26 -14.89
C GLY A 252 -11.75 5.18 -13.80
N GLY A 253 -10.88 5.24 -12.81
CA GLY A 253 -10.89 4.33 -11.67
C GLY A 253 -12.19 4.37 -10.86
N LEU A 254 -12.99 5.45 -10.99
CA LEU A 254 -14.30 5.56 -10.34
C LEU A 254 -15.37 4.61 -10.91
N LEU A 255 -15.16 4.06 -12.11
CA LEU A 255 -16.05 3.07 -12.74
C LEU A 255 -15.67 1.64 -12.30
N GLN A 256 -15.36 1.46 -11.03
CA GLN A 256 -15.05 0.17 -10.42
C GLN A 256 -16.00 -0.07 -9.26
N ARG A 257 -16.33 -1.34 -8.98
CA ARG A 257 -17.14 -1.70 -7.81
C ARG A 257 -16.23 -1.96 -6.63
N LEU A 258 -16.53 -1.34 -5.51
CA LEU A 258 -15.80 -1.48 -4.26
C LEU A 258 -16.67 -2.20 -3.24
N THR A 259 -16.07 -3.12 -2.50
CA THR A 259 -16.66 -3.77 -1.32
C THR A 259 -15.66 -3.72 -0.18
N ILE A 260 -16.08 -3.31 1.01
CA ILE A 260 -15.24 -3.18 2.21
C ILE A 260 -16.01 -3.77 3.39
N PRO A 261 -15.47 -4.79 4.10
CA PRO A 261 -16.05 -5.28 5.35
C PRO A 261 -15.76 -4.31 6.49
N ALA A 262 -16.43 -3.16 6.47
CA ALA A 262 -16.30 -2.10 7.48
C ALA A 262 -17.68 -1.54 7.82
N SER A 263 -18.07 -1.66 9.08
CA SER A 263 -19.28 -1.05 9.65
C SER A 263 -19.08 0.41 10.05
N ARG A 264 -17.83 0.88 10.07
CA ARG A 264 -17.45 2.21 10.56
C ARG A 264 -16.41 2.89 9.68
N VAL A 265 -16.44 4.21 9.67
CA VAL A 265 -15.50 5.07 8.92
C VAL A 265 -15.08 6.25 9.78
N ALA A 266 -13.83 6.71 9.61
CA ALA A 266 -13.36 7.96 10.17
C ALA A 266 -13.81 9.14 9.31
N PHE A 267 -14.57 10.05 9.92
CA PHE A 267 -14.82 11.36 9.33
C PHE A 267 -13.66 12.28 9.64
N ASN A 268 -13.34 13.12 8.67
CA ASN A 268 -12.23 14.03 8.72
C ASN A 268 -12.72 15.47 8.83
N THR A 269 -11.90 16.30 9.44
CA THR A 269 -11.97 17.75 9.26
C THR A 269 -11.72 18.14 7.79
N LYS A 270 -11.99 19.39 7.43
CA LYS A 270 -11.60 19.98 6.12
C LYS A 270 -10.09 19.90 5.82
N GLU A 271 -9.26 19.60 6.82
CA GLU A 271 -7.80 19.48 6.70
C GLU A 271 -7.37 18.01 6.60
N HIS A 272 -8.33 17.09 6.42
CA HIS A 272 -8.11 15.65 6.28
C HIS A 272 -7.50 14.97 7.51
N ILE A 273 -7.75 15.54 8.70
CA ILE A 273 -7.44 14.93 10.00
C ILE A 273 -8.68 14.22 10.53
N PRO A 274 -8.62 12.94 10.92
CA PRO A 274 -9.73 12.24 11.57
C PRO A 274 -10.22 12.96 12.82
N GLU A 275 -11.53 13.17 12.94
CA GLU A 275 -12.15 13.85 14.09
C GLU A 275 -13.17 12.96 14.84
N SER A 276 -13.77 12.00 14.14
CA SER A 276 -14.82 11.14 14.71
C SER A 276 -14.98 9.84 13.94
N ILE A 277 -15.61 8.85 14.58
CA ILE A 277 -16.00 7.59 13.95
C ILE A 277 -17.50 7.51 13.80
N HIS A 278 -17.94 7.19 12.58
CA HIS A 278 -19.34 7.10 12.21
C HIS A 278 -19.69 5.70 11.71
N CYS A 279 -20.93 5.29 11.96
CA CYS A 279 -21.50 4.12 11.31
C CYS A 279 -21.64 4.40 9.81
N VAL A 280 -21.40 3.41 8.96
CA VAL A 280 -21.56 3.56 7.51
C VAL A 280 -23.01 3.47 7.05
N ASP A 281 -23.91 2.93 7.89
CA ASP A 281 -25.32 2.69 7.55
C ASP A 281 -25.99 3.91 6.93
N GLN A 282 -26.56 3.74 5.73
CA GLN A 282 -27.27 4.80 4.99
C GLN A 282 -26.41 6.03 4.64
N THR A 283 -25.08 5.90 4.64
CA THR A 283 -24.15 6.98 4.26
C THR A 283 -23.50 6.71 2.90
N ALA A 284 -22.76 7.70 2.40
CA ALA A 284 -21.91 7.55 1.22
C ALA A 284 -20.76 6.54 1.39
N PHE A 285 -20.57 6.03 2.60
CA PHE A 285 -19.48 5.14 2.98
C PHE A 285 -19.93 3.69 3.16
N ASP A 286 -21.20 3.35 2.87
CA ASP A 286 -21.67 1.97 2.95
C ASP A 286 -21.20 1.14 1.75
N PHE A 287 -19.99 0.59 1.84
CA PHE A 287 -19.43 -0.36 0.88
C PHE A 287 -19.49 -1.80 1.40
N ARG A 288 -20.32 -2.12 2.40
CA ARG A 288 -20.44 -3.51 2.90
C ARG A 288 -21.01 -4.45 1.83
N GLN A 289 -21.80 -3.90 0.91
CA GLN A 289 -22.21 -4.54 -0.33
C GLN A 289 -21.46 -3.92 -1.52
N PRO A 290 -21.24 -4.67 -2.61
CA PRO A 290 -20.58 -4.13 -3.80
C PRO A 290 -21.31 -2.90 -4.36
N ALA A 291 -20.61 -1.78 -4.47
CA ALA A 291 -21.18 -0.54 -5.01
C ALA A 291 -20.22 0.11 -6.01
N LEU A 292 -20.77 0.65 -7.11
CA LEU A 292 -19.99 1.44 -8.06
C LEU A 292 -19.58 2.76 -7.41
N VAL A 293 -18.28 3.05 -7.38
CA VAL A 293 -17.74 4.23 -6.68
C VAL A 293 -18.33 5.52 -7.27
N ALA A 294 -18.43 5.63 -8.60
CA ALA A 294 -19.05 6.76 -9.28
C ALA A 294 -20.51 6.99 -8.86
N ASP A 295 -21.31 5.92 -8.69
CA ASP A 295 -22.71 6.05 -8.29
C ASP A 295 -22.86 6.50 -6.83
N MET A 296 -21.98 6.03 -5.95
CA MET A 296 -21.97 6.50 -4.56
C MET A 296 -21.64 7.99 -4.48
N LEU A 297 -20.60 8.45 -5.21
CA LEU A 297 -20.25 9.87 -5.29
C LEU A 297 -21.41 10.73 -5.86
N LYS A 298 -22.08 10.23 -6.91
CA LYS A 298 -23.20 10.94 -7.53
C LYS A 298 -24.41 11.04 -6.60
N ARG A 299 -24.78 9.95 -5.93
CA ARG A 299 -25.93 9.92 -5.00
C ARG A 299 -25.72 10.78 -3.76
N HIS A 300 -24.47 10.96 -3.34
CA HIS A 300 -24.11 11.69 -2.13
C HIS A 300 -23.27 12.95 -2.42
N CYS A 301 -23.47 13.59 -3.57
CA CYS A 301 -22.67 14.76 -3.99
C CYS A 301 -22.77 15.98 -3.06
N GLY A 302 -23.80 16.03 -2.21
CA GLY A 302 -23.99 17.04 -1.16
C GLY A 302 -23.27 16.73 0.16
N ASP A 303 -22.65 15.56 0.31
CA ASP A 303 -21.95 15.17 1.54
C ASP A 303 -20.65 15.99 1.72
N PRO A 304 -20.49 16.76 2.81
CA PRO A 304 -19.30 17.57 3.03
C PRO A 304 -18.00 16.78 3.03
N GLN A 305 -18.00 15.54 3.54
CA GLN A 305 -16.80 14.69 3.60
C GLN A 305 -16.28 14.40 2.18
N LEU A 306 -17.20 14.11 1.24
CA LEU A 306 -16.85 13.85 -0.15
C LEU A 306 -16.42 15.12 -0.89
N GLN A 307 -17.03 16.26 -0.58
CA GLN A 307 -16.68 17.55 -1.18
C GLN A 307 -15.28 18.00 -0.77
N TRP A 308 -14.95 17.92 0.53
CA TRP A 308 -13.62 18.27 1.02
C TRP A 308 -12.54 17.38 0.41
N ALA A 309 -12.80 16.07 0.31
CA ALA A 309 -11.85 15.11 -0.24
C ALA A 309 -11.84 15.03 -1.79
N LYS A 310 -12.73 15.74 -2.49
CA LYS A 310 -12.96 15.62 -3.94
C LYS A 310 -13.18 14.15 -4.38
N GLY A 311 -13.90 13.39 -3.56
CA GLY A 311 -14.01 11.94 -3.66
C GLY A 311 -13.92 11.29 -2.28
N TYR A 312 -13.31 10.10 -2.21
CA TYR A 312 -12.96 9.49 -0.92
C TYR A 312 -11.49 9.75 -0.60
N ASN A 313 -11.22 10.04 0.68
CA ASN A 313 -9.92 10.09 1.31
C ASN A 313 -10.09 9.75 2.80
N HIS A 314 -10.63 8.56 3.07
CA HIS A 314 -11.18 8.22 4.40
C HIS A 314 -10.70 6.84 4.85
N ALA A 315 -10.47 6.72 6.17
CA ALA A 315 -10.12 5.46 6.81
C ALA A 315 -11.38 4.65 7.15
N PHE A 316 -11.56 3.51 6.47
CA PHE A 316 -12.58 2.52 6.79
C PHE A 316 -12.06 1.60 7.89
N ILE A 317 -12.82 1.48 8.97
CA ILE A 317 -12.43 0.69 10.13
C ILE A 317 -12.88 -0.75 9.88
N LEU A 318 -11.92 -1.63 9.64
CA LEU A 318 -12.21 -2.99 9.20
C LEU A 318 -12.87 -3.78 10.34
N ASP A 319 -13.97 -4.45 10.02
CA ASP A 319 -14.63 -5.37 10.93
C ASP A 319 -13.76 -6.62 11.04
N ARG A 320 -13.10 -6.77 12.19
CA ARG A 320 -12.18 -7.87 12.43
C ARG A 320 -12.86 -8.95 13.27
N PRO A 321 -12.72 -10.24 12.88
CA PRO A 321 -13.34 -11.35 13.60
C PRO A 321 -12.73 -11.58 14.99
N SER A 322 -11.51 -11.09 15.25
CA SER A 322 -10.82 -11.25 16.52
C SER A 322 -10.29 -9.91 17.06
N PRO A 323 -10.30 -9.68 18.39
CA PRO A 323 -9.62 -8.55 19.02
C PRO A 323 -8.13 -8.51 18.67
N LEU A 324 -7.48 -7.35 18.85
CA LEU A 324 -6.01 -7.25 18.75
C LEU A 324 -5.35 -8.30 19.66
N PRO A 325 -4.58 -9.26 19.11
CA PRO A 325 -3.78 -10.13 19.95
C PRO A 325 -2.68 -9.30 20.61
N SER A 326 -2.32 -9.65 21.85
CA SER A 326 -1.28 -8.97 22.64
C SER A 326 0.11 -9.03 22.01
N CYS A 327 0.38 -10.03 21.16
CA CYS A 327 1.62 -10.14 20.37
C CYS A 327 1.59 -9.28 19.09
N GLY A 328 0.44 -8.71 18.74
CA GLY A 328 0.31 -7.68 17.72
C GLY A 328 0.50 -8.13 16.27
N CYS A 329 0.57 -9.43 16.01
CA CYS A 329 0.41 -10.01 14.67
C CYS A 329 -1.04 -10.45 14.50
N ARG A 330 -1.81 -9.77 13.64
CA ARG A 330 -3.16 -10.23 13.29
C ARG A 330 -3.07 -11.23 12.14
N GLU A 331 -4.00 -12.19 12.13
CA GLU A 331 -4.23 -13.00 10.93
C GLU A 331 -4.71 -12.11 9.78
N LEU A 332 -4.28 -12.45 8.57
CA LEU A 332 -4.76 -11.80 7.36
C LEU A 332 -6.27 -12.01 7.22
N SER A 333 -7.02 -10.93 7.08
CA SER A 333 -8.43 -10.97 6.71
C SER A 333 -8.69 -10.06 5.53
N GLN A 334 -9.80 -10.30 4.84
CA GLN A 334 -10.22 -9.46 3.73
C GLN A 334 -10.45 -8.02 4.21
N ALA A 335 -9.87 -7.07 3.47
CA ALA A 335 -9.99 -5.63 3.70
C ALA A 335 -10.78 -4.93 2.60
N ALA A 336 -10.70 -5.42 1.36
CA ALA A 336 -11.53 -4.93 0.27
C ALA A 336 -11.61 -5.94 -0.88
N ILE A 337 -12.63 -5.75 -1.72
CA ILE A 337 -12.70 -6.27 -3.09
C ILE A 337 -12.88 -5.07 -4.01
N LEU A 338 -11.98 -4.92 -4.98
CA LEU A 338 -12.15 -4.02 -6.11
C LEU A 338 -12.45 -4.87 -7.34
N GLU A 339 -13.51 -4.54 -8.06
CA GLU A 339 -13.95 -5.26 -9.26
C GLU A 339 -14.06 -4.29 -10.45
N SER A 340 -13.63 -4.73 -11.62
CA SER A 340 -13.79 -3.96 -12.86
C SER A 340 -15.26 -3.71 -13.19
N GLU A 341 -15.52 -2.70 -14.05
CA GLU A 341 -16.88 -2.34 -14.43
C GLU A 341 -17.67 -3.52 -15.04
N ASP A 342 -16.98 -4.35 -15.83
CA ASP A 342 -17.54 -5.52 -16.50
C ASP A 342 -17.53 -6.80 -15.63
N GLY A 343 -16.98 -6.75 -14.42
CA GLY A 343 -16.88 -7.89 -13.52
C GLY A 343 -15.83 -8.94 -13.91
N SER A 344 -15.05 -8.70 -14.97
CA SER A 344 -14.09 -9.68 -15.50
C SER A 344 -12.79 -9.79 -14.70
N ILE A 345 -12.49 -8.80 -13.85
CA ILE A 345 -11.28 -8.78 -13.02
C ILE A 345 -11.67 -8.38 -11.60
N ARG A 346 -11.17 -9.12 -10.61
CA ARG A 346 -11.25 -8.75 -9.19
C ARG A 346 -9.86 -8.72 -8.55
N LEU A 347 -9.67 -7.73 -7.69
CA LEU A 347 -8.55 -7.61 -6.76
C LEU A 347 -9.12 -7.79 -5.35
N ARG A 348 -8.81 -8.89 -4.68
CA ARG A 348 -9.06 -9.03 -3.24
C ARG A 348 -7.85 -8.56 -2.46
N LEU A 349 -8.06 -7.58 -1.59
CA LEU A 349 -7.07 -7.08 -0.65
C LEU A 349 -7.24 -7.82 0.68
N LEU A 350 -6.17 -8.45 1.18
CA LEU A 350 -6.10 -8.97 2.54
C LEU A 350 -5.00 -8.24 3.29
N THR A 351 -5.19 -8.02 4.59
CA THR A 351 -4.17 -7.36 5.43
C THR A 351 -4.37 -7.69 6.90
N ASP A 352 -3.34 -7.47 7.71
CA ASP A 352 -3.40 -7.44 9.18
C ASP A 352 -3.76 -6.04 9.74
N ALA A 353 -3.91 -5.02 8.88
CA ALA A 353 -4.13 -3.64 9.30
C ALA A 353 -5.51 -3.34 9.92
N PRO A 354 -5.61 -2.48 10.94
CA PRO A 354 -6.91 -2.17 11.52
C PRO A 354 -7.83 -1.35 10.62
N CYS A 355 -7.29 -0.57 9.68
CA CYS A 355 -8.09 0.21 8.75
C CYS A 355 -7.58 0.10 7.32
N LEU A 356 -8.46 0.48 6.40
CA LEU A 356 -8.14 0.69 4.99
C LEU A 356 -8.45 2.14 4.65
N VAL A 357 -7.45 2.94 4.29
CA VAL A 357 -7.72 4.24 3.69
C VAL A 357 -8.00 4.04 2.21
N VAL A 358 -9.14 4.55 1.77
CA VAL A 358 -9.53 4.58 0.37
C VAL A 358 -9.36 6.01 -0.13
N TYR A 359 -8.46 6.17 -1.08
CA TYR A 359 -8.23 7.43 -1.76
C TYR A 359 -8.56 7.30 -3.24
N THR A 360 -9.59 8.02 -3.70
CA THR A 360 -10.04 7.96 -5.10
C THR A 360 -9.35 8.98 -6.00
N GLY A 361 -8.17 9.49 -5.61
CA GLY A 361 -7.36 10.31 -6.51
C GLY A 361 -7.95 11.69 -6.84
N GLY A 362 -8.79 12.26 -5.97
CA GLY A 362 -9.49 13.53 -6.24
C GLY A 362 -8.60 14.76 -6.40
N PHE A 363 -7.37 14.70 -5.87
CA PHE A 363 -6.36 15.76 -5.99
C PHE A 363 -5.26 15.43 -7.01
N ILE A 364 -5.34 14.30 -7.71
CA ILE A 364 -4.42 13.97 -8.80
C ILE A 364 -4.68 14.97 -9.94
N ASP A 365 -3.65 15.69 -10.36
CA ASP A 365 -3.73 16.60 -11.50
C ASP A 365 -3.49 15.87 -12.83
N SER A 366 -3.45 16.62 -13.94
CA SER A 366 -3.17 16.07 -15.28
C SER A 366 -1.75 16.27 -15.77
N SER A 367 -0.80 16.45 -14.84
CA SER A 367 0.57 16.83 -15.16
C SER A 367 1.46 15.63 -15.46
N PHE A 368 1.13 14.43 -14.97
CA PHE A 368 2.02 13.27 -15.03
C PHE A 368 1.72 12.35 -16.22
N PRO A 369 2.70 12.08 -17.09
CA PRO A 369 2.57 11.04 -18.11
C PRO A 369 2.37 9.67 -17.46
N LEU A 370 1.38 8.92 -17.95
CA LEU A 370 1.13 7.56 -17.49
C LEU A 370 1.90 6.54 -18.33
N SER A 371 2.42 5.52 -17.65
CA SER A 371 2.91 4.32 -18.30
C SER A 371 1.75 3.37 -18.59
N HIS A 372 1.51 3.11 -19.86
CA HIS A 372 0.70 1.98 -20.30
C HIS A 372 1.56 0.74 -20.60
N ALA A 373 2.88 0.97 -20.70
CA ALA A 373 3.94 0.01 -20.77
C ALA A 373 5.19 0.76 -20.27
N CYS A 374 5.89 0.22 -19.26
CA CYS A 374 7.19 0.78 -18.91
C CYS A 374 8.10 0.57 -20.13
N LYS A 375 8.34 1.64 -20.92
CA LYS A 375 9.28 1.61 -22.04
C LYS A 375 10.69 1.45 -21.47
N GLY A 376 11.13 0.21 -21.38
CA GLY A 376 12.44 -0.19 -20.84
C GLY A 376 12.79 -1.64 -21.12
N THR A 377 11.79 -2.47 -21.40
CA THR A 377 11.95 -3.76 -22.09
C THR A 377 11.35 -3.59 -23.47
N GLY A 378 12.14 -3.76 -24.53
CA GLY A 378 11.61 -3.75 -25.89
C GLY A 378 10.42 -4.71 -25.99
N GLU A 379 9.38 -4.26 -26.70
CA GLU A 379 8.12 -4.96 -26.99
C GLU A 379 7.06 -4.92 -25.87
N ASP A 380 5.96 -4.20 -26.17
CA ASP A 380 4.55 -4.51 -25.86
C ASP A 380 3.70 -3.23 -25.91
N SER A 381 3.31 -2.82 -27.12
CA SER A 381 2.22 -1.85 -27.30
C SER A 381 0.88 -2.60 -27.43
N ALA A 382 0.02 -2.40 -26.43
CA ALA A 382 -1.44 -2.58 -26.40
C ALA A 382 -2.13 -3.36 -27.54
N THR A 383 -2.69 -4.53 -27.22
CA THR A 383 -3.71 -5.23 -28.03
C THR A 383 -5.13 -5.08 -27.49
N CYS A 384 -5.37 -4.26 -26.45
CA CYS A 384 -6.71 -4.16 -25.85
C CYS A 384 -7.70 -3.26 -26.60
N GLY A 385 -7.30 -2.58 -27.69
CA GLY A 385 -8.19 -1.75 -28.51
C GLY A 385 -8.77 -0.51 -27.81
N LEU A 386 -8.45 -0.29 -26.54
CA LEU A 386 -8.84 0.88 -25.75
C LEU A 386 -7.73 1.94 -25.78
N GLN A 387 -8.11 3.20 -25.94
CA GLN A 387 -7.18 4.32 -25.78
C GLN A 387 -7.05 4.63 -24.29
N LEU A 388 -5.93 4.21 -23.70
CA LEU A 388 -5.57 4.55 -22.34
C LEU A 388 -5.19 6.05 -22.25
N PRO A 389 -5.42 6.69 -21.09
CA PRO A 389 -5.13 8.11 -20.93
C PRO A 389 -3.62 8.35 -20.82
N ASP A 390 -3.04 9.13 -21.75
CA ASP A 390 -1.59 9.43 -21.73
C ASP A 390 -1.11 10.15 -20.47
N ARG A 391 -2.04 10.72 -19.69
CA ARG A 391 -1.77 11.50 -18.48
C ARG A 391 -2.74 11.14 -17.36
N THR A 392 -2.32 11.43 -16.14
CA THR A 392 -3.17 11.36 -14.96
C THR A 392 -4.38 12.29 -15.06
N PHE A 393 -5.41 12.02 -14.28
CA PHE A 393 -6.55 12.93 -14.08
C PHE A 393 -7.28 12.59 -12.77
N PRO A 394 -8.09 13.49 -12.21
CA PRO A 394 -8.84 13.22 -10.99
C PRO A 394 -9.69 11.95 -11.11
N GLY A 395 -9.48 10.97 -10.22
CA GLY A 395 -10.22 9.70 -10.27
C GLY A 395 -9.76 8.71 -11.34
N CYS A 396 -8.57 8.88 -11.93
CA CYS A 396 -8.03 7.93 -12.91
C CYS A 396 -7.71 6.55 -12.32
N ALA A 397 -7.47 6.45 -11.01
CA ALA A 397 -7.20 5.22 -10.28
C ALA A 397 -7.52 5.38 -8.77
N ILE A 398 -7.65 4.28 -8.04
CA ILE A 398 -8.00 4.26 -6.60
C ILE A 398 -6.84 3.64 -5.79
N ALA A 399 -6.33 4.36 -4.79
CA ALA A 399 -5.40 3.80 -3.81
C ALA A 399 -6.15 3.13 -2.66
N LEU A 400 -5.63 1.96 -2.24
CA LEU A 400 -6.15 1.14 -1.15
C LEU A 400 -5.03 0.90 -0.13
N GLU A 401 -4.93 1.79 0.85
CA GLU A 401 -3.81 1.86 1.80
C GLU A 401 -4.18 1.13 3.10
N ALA A 402 -3.69 -0.09 3.28
CA ALA A 402 -3.89 -0.84 4.52
C ALA A 402 -2.94 -0.33 5.60
N GLN A 403 -3.48 0.30 6.65
CA GLN A 403 -2.69 1.03 7.65
C GLN A 403 -3.37 1.12 9.02
N ASP A 404 -2.69 1.72 9.99
CA ASP A 404 -3.34 2.27 11.18
C ASP A 404 -4.04 3.57 10.82
N ILE A 405 -5.00 3.98 11.65
CA ILE A 405 -5.82 5.16 11.38
C ILE A 405 -4.91 6.39 11.39
N PRO A 406 -5.03 7.28 10.38
CA PRO A 406 -4.28 8.53 10.39
C PRO A 406 -4.45 9.26 11.71
N ASP A 407 -3.37 9.88 12.17
CA ASP A 407 -3.32 10.66 13.41
C ASP A 407 -3.64 9.88 14.70
N ALA A 408 -3.71 8.54 14.67
CA ALA A 408 -4.05 7.74 15.84
C ALA A 408 -3.31 8.14 17.14
N PRO A 409 -2.00 8.49 17.14
CA PRO A 409 -1.31 8.95 18.35
C PRO A 409 -1.96 10.14 19.08
N ASN A 410 -2.67 11.02 18.37
CA ASN A 410 -3.36 12.17 18.95
C ASN A 410 -4.84 11.92 19.26
N GLN A 411 -5.36 10.74 18.94
CA GLN A 411 -6.79 10.43 19.01
C GLN A 411 -7.11 9.50 20.18
N ASN A 412 -8.13 9.84 20.97
CA ASN A 412 -8.55 9.04 22.12
C ASN A 412 -9.50 7.89 21.78
N PHE A 413 -10.00 7.83 20.54
CA PHE A 413 -11.03 6.88 20.13
C PHE A 413 -10.48 5.63 19.42
N PHE A 414 -9.14 5.48 19.30
CA PHE A 414 -8.52 4.21 18.89
C PHE A 414 -7.31 3.82 19.74
N PRO A 415 -7.10 2.50 19.93
CA PRO A 415 -5.86 2.02 20.51
C PRO A 415 -4.69 2.33 19.57
N VAL A 416 -3.68 2.98 20.12
CA VAL A 416 -2.38 3.21 19.47
C VAL A 416 -1.39 2.20 20.01
N ARG A 417 -0.65 1.55 19.11
CA ARG A 417 0.50 0.72 19.50
C ARG A 417 1.78 1.46 19.15
N PHE A 418 2.45 1.96 20.17
CA PHE A 418 3.84 2.37 20.05
C PHE A 418 4.73 1.13 19.98
N THR A 419 5.78 1.18 19.17
CA THR A 419 6.76 0.11 19.05
C THR A 419 7.86 0.35 20.08
N GLU A 420 8.15 -0.66 20.90
CA GLU A 420 9.21 -0.58 21.89
C GLU A 420 10.59 -0.64 21.25
N LYS A 421 11.59 -0.10 21.93
CA LYS A 421 13.00 -0.27 21.54
C LYS A 421 13.32 -1.75 21.24
N GLY A 422 13.79 -2.01 20.03
CA GLY A 422 14.22 -3.33 19.57
C GLY A 422 13.08 -4.29 19.20
N GLU A 423 11.83 -3.90 19.39
CA GLU A 423 10.67 -4.64 18.90
C GLU A 423 10.57 -4.52 17.37
N ILE A 424 10.19 -5.62 16.71
CA ILE A 424 9.96 -5.63 15.27
C ILE A 424 8.49 -5.28 15.02
N PHE A 425 8.26 -4.16 14.36
CA PHE A 425 6.99 -3.86 13.70
C PHE A 425 6.87 -4.70 12.42
N SER A 426 5.66 -5.18 12.14
CA SER A 426 5.34 -5.91 10.92
C SER A 426 3.94 -5.51 10.41
N ARG A 427 3.82 -5.37 9.09
CA ARG A 427 2.57 -5.14 8.37
C ARG A 427 2.55 -6.03 7.13
N LEU A 428 1.46 -6.75 6.89
CA LEU A 428 1.28 -7.60 5.72
C LEU A 428 0.09 -7.14 4.87
N ILE A 429 0.30 -7.04 3.57
CA ILE A 429 -0.71 -6.67 2.57
C ILE A 429 -0.63 -7.70 1.43
N GLU A 430 -1.74 -8.34 1.09
CA GLU A 430 -1.84 -9.25 -0.06
C GLU A 430 -2.86 -8.76 -1.07
N TYR A 431 -2.46 -8.75 -2.33
CA TYR A 431 -3.29 -8.50 -3.49
C TYR A 431 -3.51 -9.83 -4.22
N ARG A 432 -4.72 -10.39 -4.13
CA ARG A 432 -5.10 -11.62 -4.85
C ARG A 432 -5.90 -11.26 -6.09
N LEU A 433 -5.39 -11.65 -7.25
CA LEU A 433 -5.98 -11.33 -8.55
C LEU A 433 -6.85 -12.49 -9.03
N GLU A 434 -8.09 -12.21 -9.41
CA GLU A 434 -9.06 -13.16 -9.95
C GLU A 434 -9.49 -12.70 -11.36
N PHE A 435 -9.22 -13.54 -12.36
CA PHE A 435 -9.50 -13.31 -13.78
C PHE A 435 -9.37 -14.61 -14.57
#